data_AF-A0A397M832-F1
#
_entry.id   AF-A0A397M832-F1
#
_cell.length_a   1.000
_cell.length_b   1.000
_cell.length_c   1.000
_cell.angle_alpha   90.00
_cell.angle_beta   90.00
_cell.angle_gamma   90.00
#
_symmetry.space_group_name_H-M   'P 1'
#
loop_
_entity.id
_entity.type
_entity.pdbx_description
1 polymer ?
#
loop_
_entity_poly.entity_id
_entity_poly.type
_entity_poly.pdbx_seq_one_letter_code
_entity_poly.pdbx_strand_id
1 'polypeptide(L)'
;MCWALYLASDKELPRVVWDDEKPSFNTQELSEAEEVVKEKFSFEHVVYVGSDEGCGCGFMNANYQPNKNLECLHGYLSKALSKKSKLEIFLCWEGDQPNAPLTKNSVRLSEFAGSKLPLRERELSIITP
;
A
#
# COMPACT_ATOMS: atom_id res chain seq x y z
N MET A 1 17.71 3.75 0.15
CA MET A 1 16.72 2.87 -0.51
C MET A 1 15.38 3.13 0.14
N CYS A 2 14.32 3.26 -0.66
CA CYS A 2 12.98 3.60 -0.16
C CYS A 2 12.13 2.34 0.00
N TRP A 3 11.07 2.44 0.81
CA TRP A 3 10.01 1.44 0.85
C TRP A 3 9.08 1.61 -0.35
N ALA A 4 8.66 0.49 -0.92
CA ALA A 4 7.66 0.38 -1.97
C ALA A 4 6.42 -0.33 -1.40
N LEU A 5 5.24 0.28 -1.56
CA LEU A 5 3.98 -0.27 -1.09
C LEU A 5 3.04 -0.42 -2.26
N TYR A 6 2.50 -1.63 -2.44
CA TYR A 6 1.59 -1.94 -3.55
C TYR A 6 0.27 -2.46 -3.00
N LEU A 7 -0.82 -2.07 -3.64
CA LEU A 7 -2.17 -2.51 -3.30
C LEU A 7 -2.82 -3.13 -4.54
N ALA A 8 -3.34 -4.34 -4.38
CA ALA A 8 -4.09 -5.05 -5.39
C ALA A 8 -5.55 -5.23 -4.97
N SER A 9 -6.46 -5.20 -5.95
CA SER A 9 -7.88 -5.44 -5.72
C SER A 9 -8.55 -6.20 -6.84
N ASP A 10 -9.59 -6.97 -6.50
CA ASP A 10 -10.50 -7.60 -7.46
C ASP A 10 -11.41 -6.60 -8.20
N LYS A 11 -11.35 -5.32 -7.86
CA LYS A 11 -12.06 -4.23 -8.53
C LYS A 11 -11.14 -3.04 -8.74
N GLU A 12 -11.50 -2.17 -9.69
CA GLU A 12 -10.75 -0.94 -9.93
C GLU A 12 -10.65 -0.07 -8.67
N LEU A 13 -9.41 0.35 -8.39
CA LEU A 13 -9.05 1.14 -7.22
C LEU A 13 -9.15 2.65 -7.55
N PRO A 14 -9.79 3.48 -6.70
CA PRO A 14 -9.85 4.92 -6.95
C PRO A 14 -8.47 5.56 -7.03
N ARG A 15 -8.21 6.35 -8.07
CA ARG A 15 -6.94 7.07 -8.21
C ARG A 15 -6.91 8.31 -7.29
N VAL A 16 -5.84 8.46 -6.52
CA VAL A 16 -5.50 9.66 -5.76
C VAL A 16 -4.22 10.23 -6.36
N VAL A 17 -4.32 11.38 -7.02
CA VAL A 17 -3.19 12.01 -7.74
C VAL A 17 -2.27 12.71 -6.75
N TRP A 18 -0.96 12.66 -7.01
CA TRP A 18 0.05 13.43 -6.29
C TRP A 18 -0.17 14.93 -6.46
N ASP A 19 -0.01 15.70 -5.39
CA ASP A 19 -0.12 17.16 -5.36
C ASP A 19 1.16 17.74 -4.74
N ASP A 20 2.02 18.36 -5.56
CA ASP A 20 3.28 18.95 -5.13
C ASP A 20 3.09 20.14 -4.16
N GLU A 21 1.96 20.84 -4.23
CA GLU A 21 1.67 21.96 -3.31
C GLU A 21 1.19 21.45 -1.95
N LYS A 22 0.59 20.25 -1.92
CA LYS A 22 0.01 19.62 -0.72
C LYS A 22 0.29 18.12 -0.70
N PRO A 23 1.56 17.70 -0.53
CA PRO A 23 1.94 16.30 -0.59
C PRO A 23 1.23 15.48 0.50
N SER A 24 0.72 14.32 0.11
CA SER A 24 -0.06 13.42 0.96
C SER A 24 -0.12 12.01 0.35
N PHE A 25 -0.88 11.12 0.98
CA PHE A 25 -1.27 9.83 0.43
C PHE A 25 -1.72 9.96 -1.03
N ASN A 26 -1.18 9.09 -1.89
CA ASN A 26 -1.46 9.05 -3.31
C ASN A 26 -1.38 7.62 -3.84
N THR A 27 -1.89 7.42 -5.05
CA THR A 27 -1.81 6.16 -5.78
C THR A 27 -1.31 6.43 -7.19
N GLN A 28 -0.43 5.56 -7.69
CA GLN A 28 0.16 5.70 -9.02
C GLN A 28 -0.07 4.42 -9.83
N GLU A 29 -0.19 4.60 -11.15
CA GLU A 29 -0.10 3.48 -12.08
C GLU A 29 1.32 2.90 -12.01
N LEU A 30 1.44 1.60 -12.23
CA LEU A 30 2.75 0.97 -12.24
C LEU A 30 3.54 1.43 -13.47
N SER A 31 4.82 1.75 -13.27
CA SER A 31 5.76 1.87 -14.38
C SER A 31 6.09 0.49 -14.97
N GLU A 32 6.65 0.46 -16.18
CA GLU A 32 7.06 -0.78 -16.85
C GLU A 32 8.01 -1.64 -15.99
N ALA A 33 8.89 -1.00 -15.20
CA ALA A 33 9.80 -1.69 -14.31
C ALA A 33 9.10 -2.36 -13.10
N GLU A 34 7.93 -1.85 -12.71
CA GLU A 34 7.18 -2.31 -11.55
C GLU A 34 6.12 -3.34 -11.89
N GLU A 35 5.76 -3.48 -13.17
CA GLU A 35 4.77 -4.44 -13.67
C GLU A 35 5.03 -5.88 -13.17
N VAL A 36 6.29 -6.26 -12.95
CA VAL A 36 6.70 -7.55 -12.36
C VAL A 36 6.08 -7.83 -10.99
N VAL A 37 5.70 -6.78 -10.23
CA VAL A 37 5.06 -6.93 -8.91
C VAL A 37 3.65 -7.52 -9.02
N LYS A 38 2.99 -7.42 -10.18
CA LYS A 38 1.66 -8.01 -10.39
C LYS A 38 1.68 -9.52 -10.18
N GLU A 39 2.80 -10.19 -10.46
CA GLU A 39 2.99 -11.62 -10.21
C GLU A 39 2.89 -12.02 -8.72
N LYS A 40 2.98 -11.05 -7.80
CA LYS A 40 2.88 -11.32 -6.35
C LYS A 40 1.43 -11.45 -5.91
N PHE A 41 0.51 -10.84 -6.64
CA PHE A 41 -0.88 -10.70 -6.27
C PHE A 41 -1.78 -11.71 -6.99
N SER A 42 -2.94 -11.98 -6.39
CA SER A 42 -4.00 -12.78 -6.98
C SER A 42 -4.99 -11.92 -7.79
N PHE A 43 -4.88 -10.59 -7.73
CA PHE A 43 -5.81 -9.66 -8.34
C PHE A 43 -5.13 -8.73 -9.36
N GLU A 44 -5.88 -8.36 -10.40
CA GLU A 44 -5.34 -7.67 -11.59
C GLU A 44 -5.19 -6.15 -11.41
N HIS A 45 -6.01 -5.52 -10.56
CA HIS A 45 -5.96 -4.08 -10.35
C HIS A 45 -4.92 -3.73 -9.29
N VAL A 46 -3.67 -3.55 -9.72
CA VAL A 46 -2.53 -3.22 -8.86
C VAL A 46 -2.12 -1.77 -9.04
N VAL A 47 -1.92 -1.05 -7.93
CA VAL A 47 -1.40 0.32 -7.90
C VAL A 47 -0.23 0.45 -6.93
N TYR A 48 0.68 1.38 -7.21
CA TYR A 48 1.67 1.84 -6.24
C TYR A 48 0.97 2.78 -5.25
N VAL A 49 1.33 2.68 -3.97
CA VAL A 49 0.78 3.49 -2.87
C VAL A 49 1.88 4.38 -2.31
N GLY A 50 1.76 5.69 -2.56
CA GLY A 50 2.68 6.70 -2.07
C GLY A 50 2.17 7.39 -0.82
N SER A 51 3.10 7.76 0.06
CA SER A 51 2.92 8.71 1.16
C SER A 51 3.14 10.16 0.68
N ASP A 52 3.19 11.12 1.60
CA ASP A 52 3.63 12.51 1.39
C ASP A 52 5.07 12.70 0.88
N GLU A 53 5.83 11.62 0.71
CA GLU A 53 7.13 11.64 0.03
C GLU A 53 7.05 11.07 -1.41
N GLY A 54 5.85 10.70 -1.88
CA GLY A 54 5.64 10.06 -3.17
C GLY A 54 6.03 8.58 -3.21
N CYS A 55 6.67 8.07 -2.15
CA CYS A 55 7.06 6.67 -1.98
C CYS A 55 6.44 6.05 -0.71
N GLY A 56 6.76 4.80 -0.39
CA GLY A 56 6.25 4.12 0.81
C GLY A 56 6.88 4.57 2.15
N CYS A 57 7.93 5.39 2.14
CA CYS A 57 8.70 5.73 3.35
C CYS A 57 7.89 6.46 4.43
N GLY A 58 7.01 7.39 4.04
CA GLY A 58 6.21 8.17 5.00
C GLY A 58 5.23 7.33 5.83
N PHE A 59 4.87 6.12 5.39
CA PHE A 59 4.07 5.18 6.20
C PHE A 59 4.87 4.55 7.35
N MET A 60 6.20 4.48 7.21
CA MET A 60 7.10 3.89 8.20
C MET A 60 7.62 4.92 9.21
N ASN A 61 7.26 6.19 9.02
CA ASN A 61 7.74 7.28 9.86
C ASN A 61 7.05 7.26 11.24
N ALA A 62 7.67 6.58 12.21
CA ALA A 62 7.17 6.43 13.57
C ALA A 62 7.31 7.72 14.42
N ASN A 63 8.02 8.73 13.92
CA ASN A 63 8.33 9.95 14.67
C ASN A 63 7.20 10.99 14.61
N TYR A 64 6.28 10.88 13.65
CA TYR A 64 5.13 11.77 13.54
C TYR A 64 3.86 11.07 14.01
N GLN A 65 3.31 11.54 15.13
CA GLN A 65 2.02 11.09 15.65
C GLN A 65 1.04 12.27 15.70
N PRO A 66 -0.15 12.15 15.09
CA PRO A 66 -0.59 11.02 14.26
C PRO A 66 0.16 10.92 12.93
N ASN A 67 0.34 9.69 12.42
CA ASN A 67 0.87 9.46 11.08
C ASN A 67 -0.27 9.68 10.07
N LYS A 68 -0.36 10.89 9.52
CA LYS A 68 -1.42 11.28 8.57
C LYS A 68 -1.47 10.39 7.32
N ASN A 69 -0.33 9.90 6.83
CA ASN A 69 -0.30 8.99 5.69
C ASN A 69 -1.03 7.69 6.01
N LEU A 70 -0.79 7.14 7.20
CA LEU A 70 -1.42 5.91 7.65
C LEU A 70 -2.92 6.10 7.91
N GLU A 71 -3.33 7.24 8.45
CA GLU A 71 -4.76 7.62 8.55
C GLU A 71 -5.44 7.68 7.18
N CYS A 72 -4.79 8.30 6.19
CA CYS A 72 -5.29 8.36 4.82
C CYS A 72 -5.35 6.97 4.17
N LEU A 73 -4.32 6.14 4.35
CA LEU A 73 -4.31 4.75 3.89
C LEU A 73 -5.45 3.95 4.52
N HIS A 74 -5.63 4.01 5.83
CA HIS A 74 -6.74 3.35 6.53
C HIS A 74 -8.11 3.79 5.96
N GLY A 75 -8.31 5.10 5.77
CA GLY A 75 -9.52 5.63 5.15
C GLY A 75 -9.73 5.15 3.71
N TYR A 76 -8.66 5.03 2.93
CA TYR A 76 -8.69 4.51 1.57
C TYR A 76 -9.10 3.02 1.53
N LEU A 77 -8.43 2.20 2.34
CA LEU A 77 -8.72 0.76 2.48
C LEU A 77 -10.16 0.52 2.97
N SER A 78 -10.60 1.30 3.96
CA SER A 78 -11.97 1.23 4.49
C SER A 78 -13.02 1.48 3.40
N LYS A 79 -12.82 2.52 2.56
CA LYS A 79 -13.72 2.82 1.43
C LYS A 79 -13.72 1.73 0.36
N ALA A 80 -12.59 1.09 0.10
CA ALA A 80 -12.51 -0.01 -0.85
C ALA A 80 -13.24 -1.27 -0.31
N LEU A 81 -12.98 -1.63 0.95
CA LEU A 81 -13.66 -2.75 1.62
C LEU A 81 -15.17 -2.53 1.75
N SER A 82 -15.64 -1.30 2.00
CA SER A 82 -17.07 -0.99 2.06
C SER A 82 -17.78 -1.21 0.71
N LYS A 83 -17.05 -1.18 -0.41
CA LYS A 83 -17.55 -1.54 -1.75
C LYS A 83 -17.46 -3.06 -2.02
N LYS A 84 -17.22 -3.87 -0.99
CA LYS A 84 -17.02 -5.33 -1.06
C LYS A 84 -15.89 -5.71 -2.01
N SER A 85 -14.84 -4.88 -2.10
CA SER A 85 -13.60 -5.27 -2.77
C SER A 85 -12.81 -6.22 -1.87
N LYS A 86 -12.10 -7.17 -2.48
CA LYS A 86 -11.04 -7.95 -1.84
C LYS A 86 -9.73 -7.23 -2.11
N LEU A 87 -8.86 -7.20 -1.10
CA LEU A 87 -7.63 -6.44 -1.13
C LEU A 87 -6.46 -7.31 -0.69
N GLU A 88 -5.34 -7.15 -1.39
CA GLU A 88 -4.02 -7.66 -1.00
C GLU A 88 -3.05 -6.48 -0.99
N ILE A 89 -2.13 -6.44 -0.04
CA ILE A 89 -1.13 -5.38 0.08
C ILE A 89 0.26 -5.99 0.21
N PHE A 90 1.25 -5.42 -0.47
CA PHE A 90 2.62 -5.92 -0.47
C PHE A 90 3.59 -4.78 -0.15
N LEU A 91 4.48 -5.01 0.82
CA LEU A 91 5.55 -4.09 1.20
C LEU A 91 6.91 -4.71 0.86
N CYS A 92 7.76 -4.00 0.12
CA CYS A 92 9.15 -4.40 -0.12
C CYS A 92 10.07 -3.19 -0.23
N TRP A 93 11.37 -3.42 -0.32
CA TRP A 93 12.30 -2.38 -0.74
C TRP A 93 12.14 -2.07 -2.23
N GLU A 94 12.38 -0.82 -2.61
CA GLU A 94 12.56 -0.49 -4.03
C GLU A 94 13.72 -1.31 -4.61
N GLY A 95 13.47 -2.01 -5.72
CA GLY A 95 14.37 -2.97 -6.36
C GLY A 95 14.09 -4.44 -6.01
N ASP A 96 13.32 -4.72 -4.95
CA ASP A 96 12.97 -6.08 -4.54
C ASP A 96 11.65 -6.59 -5.16
N GLN A 97 10.99 -5.81 -6.01
CA GLN A 97 9.74 -6.19 -6.67
C GLN A 97 9.81 -7.56 -7.39
N PRO A 98 10.92 -7.96 -8.04
CA PRO A 98 11.01 -9.29 -8.66
C PRO A 98 11.04 -10.44 -7.65
N ASN A 99 11.47 -10.19 -6.41
CA ASN A 99 11.69 -11.22 -5.41
C ASN A 99 10.35 -11.74 -4.82
N ALA A 100 10.30 -13.03 -4.49
CA ALA A 100 9.09 -13.62 -3.89
C ALA A 100 8.79 -13.00 -2.50
N PRO A 101 7.53 -12.97 -2.02
CA PRO A 101 7.25 -12.59 -0.64
C PRO A 101 7.98 -13.53 0.32
N LEU A 102 8.55 -12.98 1.40
CA LEU A 102 9.11 -13.76 2.50
C LEU A 102 7.99 -14.39 3.34
N THR A 103 6.87 -13.67 3.47
CA THR A 103 5.71 -14.12 4.24
C THR A 103 4.42 -13.78 3.51
N LYS A 104 3.38 -14.60 3.77
CA LYS A 104 2.01 -14.38 3.32
C LYS A 104 1.08 -14.46 4.52
N ASN A 105 0.39 -13.37 4.86
CA ASN A 105 -0.45 -13.29 6.06
C ASN A 105 -1.83 -12.71 5.76
N SER A 106 -2.63 -12.55 6.81
CA SER A 106 -3.83 -11.72 6.81
C SER A 106 -3.68 -10.64 7.86
N VAL A 107 -4.13 -9.42 7.53
CA VAL A 107 -4.12 -8.27 8.43
C VAL A 107 -5.53 -7.68 8.48
N ARG A 108 -5.96 -7.19 9.65
CA ARG A 108 -7.26 -6.52 9.79
C ARG A 108 -7.14 -5.05 9.43
N LEU A 109 -8.20 -4.49 8.85
CA LEU A 109 -8.31 -3.06 8.57
C LEU A 109 -8.02 -2.23 9.82
N SER A 110 -8.55 -2.66 10.98
CA SER A 110 -8.35 -1.98 12.26
C SER A 110 -6.88 -1.83 12.67
N GLU A 111 -5.98 -2.68 12.18
CA GLU A 111 -4.54 -2.59 12.48
C GLU A 111 -3.87 -1.41 11.74
N PHE A 112 -4.42 -0.99 10.60
CA PHE A 112 -3.98 0.22 9.90
C PHE A 112 -4.44 1.51 10.59
N ALA A 113 -5.33 1.45 11.57
CA ALA A 113 -5.70 2.62 12.38
C ALA A 113 -4.68 2.93 13.50
N GLY A 114 -3.64 2.09 13.65
CA GLY A 114 -2.57 2.28 14.63
C GLY A 114 -1.56 3.36 14.23
N SER A 115 -0.48 3.48 15.01
CA SER A 115 0.61 4.42 14.76
C SER A 115 1.74 3.86 13.89
N LYS A 116 1.63 2.59 13.47
CA LYS A 116 2.64 1.88 12.68
C LYS A 116 1.96 1.08 11.58
N LEU A 117 2.59 1.02 10.41
CA LEU A 117 2.17 0.16 9.33
C LEU A 117 2.26 -1.32 9.78
N PRO A 118 1.17 -2.11 9.70
CA PRO A 118 1.14 -3.49 10.20
C PRO A 118 1.68 -4.49 9.17
N LEU A 119 2.83 -4.17 8.55
CA LEU A 119 3.47 -5.00 7.53
C LEU A 119 4.96 -5.14 7.82
N ARG A 120 5.54 -6.29 7.47
CA ARG A 120 6.97 -6.54 7.51
C ARG A 120 7.58 -6.47 6.12
N GLU A 121 8.91 -6.49 6.08
CA GLU A 121 9.65 -6.55 4.83
C GLU A 121 9.25 -7.77 3.99
N ARG A 122 8.95 -7.54 2.71
CA ARG A 122 8.52 -8.54 1.72
C ARG A 122 7.34 -9.38 2.22
N GLU A 123 6.42 -8.73 2.93
CA GLU A 123 5.17 -9.33 3.35
C GLU A 123 4.06 -9.01 2.36
N LEU A 124 3.39 -10.06 1.87
CA LEU A 124 2.13 -9.97 1.12
C LEU A 124 0.99 -10.32 2.08
N SER A 125 0.02 -9.44 2.25
CA SER A 125 -1.07 -9.66 3.19
C SER A 125 -2.43 -9.42 2.58
N ILE A 126 -3.36 -10.33 2.86
CA ILE A 126 -4.78 -10.14 2.56
C ILE A 126 -5.37 -9.20 3.62
N ILE A 127 -6.06 -8.15 3.19
CA ILE A 127 -6.71 -7.23 4.13
C ILE A 127 -8.13 -7.73 4.41
N THR A 128 -8.42 -7.90 5.70
CA THR A 128 -9.72 -8.34 6.22
C THR A 128 -10.44 -7.18 6.92
N PRO A 129 -11.78 -7.12 6.89
CA PRO A 129 -12.56 -6.08 7.56
C PRO A 129 -12.32 -6.00 9.08
#